data_AF-A0A9Q1C3H2-F1
#
_entry.id   AF-A0A9Q1C3H2-F1
#
_cell.length_a   1.000
_cell.length_b   1.000
_cell.length_c   1.000
_cell.angle_alpha   90.00
_cell.angle_beta   90.00
_cell.angle_gamma   90.00
#
_symmetry.space_group_name_H-M   'P 1'
#
loop_
_entity.id
_entity.type
_entity.pdbx_description
1 polymer ?
#
loop_
_entity_poly.entity_id
_entity_poly.type
_entity_poly.pdbx_seq_one_letter_code
_entity_poly.pdbx_strand_id
1 'polypeptide(L)'
;MKVLEEIGDDEIAVICIIGPARSGKSYLLSKLVDGVSFEVGQGVISKTTGIWIGCSQGKKKIGENQKARILLLDAEGAGAVSTEDGGGNVDWDARLYSLCCLLSSVIIYNSNKVPESVDLERLQFVANFSRSLFSPDN
;
A
#
# COMPACT_ATOMS: atom_id res chain seq x y z
N MET A 1 -1.38 7.22 -17.81
CA MET A 1 -0.09 7.84 -17.42
C MET A 1 -0.21 9.30 -16.94
N LYS A 2 -1.39 9.94 -17.03
CA LYS A 2 -1.58 11.37 -16.70
C LYS A 2 -1.19 11.79 -15.28
N VAL A 3 -1.47 10.98 -14.25
CA VAL A 3 -1.16 11.36 -12.86
C VAL A 3 0.33 11.51 -12.62
N LEU A 4 1.17 10.63 -13.17
CA LEU A 4 2.63 10.72 -13.00
C LEU A 4 3.21 11.89 -13.82
N GLU A 5 2.65 12.17 -14.99
CA GLU A 5 3.02 13.34 -15.80
C GLU A 5 2.64 14.66 -15.11
N GLU A 6 1.48 14.71 -14.44
CA GLU A 6 1.00 15.89 -13.70
C GLU A 6 1.83 16.21 -12.45
N ILE A 7 2.58 15.24 -11.92
CA ILE A 7 3.50 15.45 -10.80
C ILE A 7 4.74 16.21 -11.26
N GLY A 8 5.24 15.95 -12.47
CA GLY A 8 6.43 16.59 -13.01
C GLY A 8 7.65 16.43 -12.09
N ASP A 9 8.36 17.51 -11.84
CA ASP A 9 9.57 17.55 -10.98
C ASP A 9 9.25 17.82 -9.50
N ASP A 10 7.99 17.65 -9.08
CA ASP A 10 7.61 17.84 -7.69
C ASP A 10 8.18 16.74 -6.79
N GLU A 11 8.67 17.10 -5.59
CA GLU A 11 8.98 16.11 -4.56
C GLU A 11 7.74 15.27 -4.24
N ILE A 12 7.94 13.97 -4.03
CA ILE A 12 6.86 13.00 -3.78
C ILE A 12 7.06 12.35 -2.42
N ALA A 13 6.02 12.35 -1.59
CA ALA A 13 5.92 11.53 -0.41
C ALA A 13 4.89 10.42 -0.65
N VAL A 14 5.28 9.17 -0.48
CA VAL A 14 4.42 8.02 -0.79
C VAL A 14 3.96 7.34 0.50
N ILE A 15 2.65 7.27 0.71
CA ILE A 15 2.04 6.55 1.82
C ILE A 15 1.34 5.33 1.24
N CYS A 16 1.76 4.13 1.61
CA CYS A 16 1.09 2.90 1.22
C CYS A 16 0.37 2.25 2.39
N ILE A 17 -0.81 1.71 2.16
CA ILE A 17 -1.54 0.89 3.11
C ILE A 17 -1.67 -0.55 2.60
N ILE A 18 -1.30 -1.49 3.46
CA ILE A 18 -1.37 -2.94 3.22
C ILE A 18 -2.15 -3.60 4.36
N GLY A 19 -2.49 -4.87 4.19
CA GLY A 19 -3.19 -5.68 5.20
C GLY A 19 -4.34 -6.50 4.60
N PRO A 20 -5.04 -7.28 5.43
CA PRO A 20 -6.07 -8.22 4.99
C PRO A 20 -7.18 -7.59 4.14
N ALA A 21 -7.87 -8.41 3.35
CA ALA A 21 -9.09 -8.00 2.68
C ALA A 21 -10.15 -7.54 3.69
N ARG A 22 -10.91 -6.50 3.34
CA ARG A 22 -11.98 -5.92 4.16
C ARG A 22 -11.51 -5.42 5.55
N SER A 23 -10.26 -4.97 5.67
CA SER A 23 -9.79 -4.30 6.90
C SER A 23 -10.09 -2.80 6.98
N GLY A 24 -10.79 -2.23 6.00
CA GLY A 24 -11.09 -0.79 5.98
C GLY A 24 -9.95 0.09 5.44
N LYS A 25 -8.95 -0.50 4.76
CA LYS A 25 -7.78 0.20 4.19
C LYS A 25 -8.17 1.42 3.34
N SER A 26 -8.99 1.20 2.32
CA SER A 26 -9.45 2.25 1.39
C SER A 26 -10.19 3.38 2.11
N TYR A 27 -10.96 3.06 3.15
CA TYR A 27 -11.64 4.06 3.97
C TYR A 27 -10.64 4.90 4.77
N LEU A 28 -9.74 4.25 5.51
CA LEU A 28 -8.72 4.94 6.30
C LEU A 28 -7.85 5.85 5.42
N LEU A 29 -7.39 5.32 4.28
CA LEU A 29 -6.53 6.05 3.35
C LEU A 29 -7.23 7.28 2.76
N SER A 30 -8.52 7.18 2.42
CA SER A 30 -9.35 8.30 1.94
C SER A 30 -9.56 9.39 2.99
N LYS A 31 -9.22 9.16 4.26
CA LYS A 31 -9.29 10.16 5.34
C LYS A 31 -7.96 10.85 5.60
N LEU A 32 -6.86 10.40 5.01
CA LEU A 32 -5.53 10.98 5.26
C LEU A 32 -5.26 12.24 4.43
N VAL A 33 -5.84 12.34 3.23
CA VAL A 33 -5.59 13.46 2.31
C VAL A 33 -6.90 13.96 1.72
N ASP A 34 -7.21 15.23 2.00
CA ASP A 34 -8.38 15.89 1.46
C ASP A 34 -8.40 15.87 -0.08
N GLY A 35 -9.54 15.52 -0.63
CA GLY A 35 -9.77 15.46 -2.07
C GLY A 35 -9.32 14.15 -2.74
N VAL A 36 -8.74 13.20 -2.00
CA VAL A 36 -8.46 11.84 -2.48
C VAL A 36 -9.48 10.88 -1.89
N SER A 37 -10.12 10.09 -2.75
CA SER A 37 -11.11 9.09 -2.34
C SER A 37 -10.89 7.80 -3.11
N PHE A 38 -10.81 6.69 -2.38
CA PHE A 38 -10.74 5.34 -2.94
C PHE A 38 -12.13 4.70 -2.90
N GLU A 39 -12.42 3.83 -3.88
CA GLU A 39 -13.68 3.11 -3.89
C GLU A 39 -13.72 2.11 -2.73
N VAL A 40 -14.77 2.18 -1.91
CA VAL A 40 -14.99 1.24 -0.80
C VAL A 40 -15.98 0.16 -1.24
N GLY A 41 -15.58 -1.10 -1.19
CA GLY A 41 -16.47 -2.23 -1.51
C GLY A 41 -17.45 -2.56 -0.39
N GLN A 42 -18.73 -2.80 -0.74
CA GLN A 42 -19.78 -3.27 0.17
C GLN A 42 -20.12 -4.78 0.01
N GLY A 43 -19.22 -5.62 -0.53
CA GLY A 43 -19.54 -7.01 -0.90
C GLY A 43 -18.46 -8.07 -0.62
N VAL A 44 -18.80 -9.33 -0.93
CA VAL A 44 -17.92 -10.51 -0.76
C VAL A 44 -16.78 -10.57 -1.80
N ILE A 45 -16.89 -9.80 -2.89
CA ILE A 45 -15.86 -9.76 -3.95
C ILE A 45 -14.84 -8.67 -3.62
N SER A 46 -13.55 -8.99 -3.65
CA SER A 46 -12.48 -8.00 -3.52
C SER A 46 -12.56 -7.00 -4.67
N LYS A 47 -12.59 -5.71 -4.34
CA LYS A 47 -12.65 -4.63 -5.34
C LYS A 47 -11.28 -4.11 -5.77
N THR A 48 -10.24 -4.39 -4.99
CA THR A 48 -8.87 -3.93 -5.19
C THR A 48 -8.04 -5.15 -5.61
N THR A 49 -7.63 -5.23 -6.88
CA THR A 49 -6.70 -6.21 -7.49
C THR A 49 -5.37 -5.56 -7.93
N GLY A 50 -4.30 -5.70 -7.14
CA GLY A 50 -3.06 -4.92 -7.32
C GLY A 50 -2.99 -3.63 -6.48
N ILE A 51 -2.58 -2.48 -7.06
CA ILE A 51 -2.33 -1.22 -6.33
C ILE A 51 -3.09 -0.04 -6.98
N TRP A 52 -3.86 0.69 -6.19
CA TRP A 52 -4.56 1.90 -6.61
C TRP A 52 -3.79 3.11 -6.14
N ILE A 53 -3.72 4.13 -7.01
CA ILE A 53 -2.96 5.35 -6.75
C ILE A 53 -3.91 6.53 -6.66
N GLY A 54 -3.88 7.23 -5.53
CA GLY A 54 -4.48 8.55 -5.36
C GLY A 54 -3.38 9.60 -5.21
N CYS A 55 -3.60 10.81 -5.72
CA CYS A 55 -2.64 11.92 -5.62
C CYS A 55 -3.31 13.13 -4.99
N SER A 56 -2.61 13.79 -4.06
CA SER A 56 -3.07 15.05 -3.49
C SER A 56 -3.21 16.15 -4.53
N GLN A 57 -4.18 17.03 -4.34
CA GLN A 57 -4.24 18.28 -5.10
C GLN A 57 -3.13 19.23 -4.63
N GLY A 58 -2.17 19.48 -5.53
CA GLY A 58 -0.98 20.28 -5.27
C GLY A 58 -0.07 19.69 -4.17
N LYS A 59 0.96 20.47 -3.81
CA LYS A 59 1.91 20.09 -2.76
C LYS A 59 1.31 20.30 -1.36
N LYS A 60 1.60 19.39 -0.45
CA LYS A 60 1.25 19.45 0.98
C LYS A 60 2.51 19.70 1.80
N LYS A 61 2.37 20.39 2.93
CA LYS A 61 3.47 20.61 3.87
C LYS A 61 3.78 19.29 4.58
N ILE A 62 5.03 18.82 4.48
CA ILE A 62 5.50 17.56 5.09
C ILE A 62 6.57 17.78 6.18
N GLY A 63 6.99 19.02 6.38
CA GLY A 63 7.95 19.46 7.40
C GLY A 63 7.95 20.98 7.51
N GLU A 64 8.82 21.58 8.34
CA GLU A 64 8.80 23.02 8.57
C GLU A 64 8.96 23.85 7.28
N ASN A 65 9.88 23.43 6.39
CA ASN A 65 10.20 24.09 5.12
C ASN A 65 10.13 23.16 3.90
N GLN A 66 9.44 22.02 4.01
CA GLN A 66 9.36 21.02 2.94
C GLN A 66 7.92 20.83 2.46
N LYS A 67 7.76 20.70 1.14
CA LYS A 67 6.47 20.51 0.49
C LYS A 67 6.60 19.47 -0.61
N ALA A 68 5.78 18.44 -0.52
CA ALA A 68 5.73 17.35 -1.51
C ALA A 68 4.30 17.09 -1.95
N ARG A 69 4.10 16.52 -3.14
CA ARG A 69 2.84 15.86 -3.47
C ARG A 69 2.76 14.56 -2.70
N ILE A 70 1.56 14.26 -2.19
CA ILE A 70 1.32 13.01 -1.48
C ILE A 70 0.70 12.01 -2.45
N LEU A 71 1.37 10.88 -2.64
CA LEU A 71 0.79 9.71 -3.29
C LEU A 71 0.29 8.74 -2.24
N LEU A 72 -0.96 8.33 -2.38
CA LEU A 72 -1.61 7.32 -1.57
C LEU A 72 -1.68 6.03 -2.39
N LEU A 73 -1.13 4.94 -1.87
CA LEU A 73 -1.16 3.62 -2.50
C LEU A 73 -2.07 2.70 -1.67
N ASP A 74 -3.25 2.36 -2.21
CA ASP A 74 -4.17 1.39 -1.62
C ASP A 74 -3.92 0.01 -2.24
N ALA A 75 -3.36 -0.91 -1.46
CA ALA A 75 -3.03 -2.24 -1.93
C ALA A 75 -4.23 -3.20 -1.79
N GLU A 76 -4.28 -4.18 -2.70
CA GLU A 76 -5.16 -5.35 -2.56
C GLU A 76 -5.02 -5.99 -1.19
N GLY A 77 -6.16 -6.46 -0.68
CA GLY A 77 -6.20 -7.13 0.60
C GLY A 77 -5.71 -8.57 0.53
N ALA A 78 -4.83 -8.96 1.44
CA ALA A 78 -4.38 -10.35 1.52
C ALA A 78 -5.55 -11.31 1.77
N GLY A 79 -5.48 -12.50 1.18
CA GLY A 79 -6.55 -13.51 1.27
C GLY A 79 -7.84 -13.16 0.51
N ALA A 80 -7.82 -12.15 -0.36
CA ALA A 80 -8.93 -11.77 -1.23
C ALA A 80 -9.23 -12.82 -2.32
N VAL A 81 -8.20 -13.42 -2.90
CA VAL A 81 -8.30 -14.44 -3.95
C VAL A 81 -8.22 -15.82 -3.28
N SER A 82 -9.36 -16.47 -3.10
CA SER A 82 -9.38 -17.89 -2.75
C SER A 82 -8.87 -18.70 -3.94
N THR A 83 -7.73 -19.38 -3.78
CA THR A 83 -7.43 -20.53 -4.64
C THR A 83 -8.48 -21.61 -4.38
N GLU A 84 -8.65 -22.56 -5.32
CA GLU A 84 -9.59 -23.69 -5.18
C GLU A 84 -9.36 -24.51 -3.88
N ASP A 85 -8.21 -24.32 -3.23
CA ASP A 85 -7.77 -25.00 -2.01
C ASP A 85 -8.06 -24.21 -0.72
N GLY A 86 -8.77 -23.07 -0.80
CA GLY A 86 -9.16 -22.26 0.36
C GLY A 86 -8.02 -21.46 1.01
N GLY A 87 -6.80 -21.52 0.47
CA GLY A 87 -5.68 -20.66 0.84
C GLY A 87 -5.57 -19.46 -0.11
N GLY A 88 -5.39 -18.25 0.42
CA GLY A 88 -4.95 -17.13 -0.42
C GLY A 88 -3.61 -17.44 -1.10
N ASN A 89 -3.32 -16.85 -2.26
CA ASN A 89 -2.02 -17.00 -2.89
C ASN A 89 -0.95 -16.20 -2.09
N VAL A 90 -0.35 -16.84 -1.10
CA VAL A 90 0.63 -16.22 -0.18
C VAL A 90 1.81 -15.61 -0.94
N ASP A 91 2.22 -16.19 -2.06
CA ASP A 91 3.30 -15.66 -2.90
C ASP A 91 2.90 -14.36 -3.60
N TRP A 92 1.64 -14.22 -4.02
CA TRP A 92 1.11 -12.98 -4.60
C TRP A 92 1.09 -11.87 -3.55
N ASP A 93 0.53 -12.16 -2.38
CA ASP A 93 0.43 -11.19 -1.28
C ASP A 93 1.82 -10.69 -0.86
N ALA A 94 2.80 -11.60 -0.77
CA ALA A 94 4.19 -11.27 -0.42
C ALA A 94 4.87 -10.39 -1.49
N ARG A 95 4.67 -10.68 -2.79
CA ARG A 95 5.19 -9.86 -3.89
C ARG A 95 4.57 -8.48 -3.92
N LEU A 96 3.24 -8.39 -3.74
CA LEU A 96 2.51 -7.13 -3.69
C LEU A 96 3.02 -6.26 -2.53
N TYR A 97 3.16 -6.83 -1.33
CA TYR A 97 3.62 -6.07 -0.17
C TYR A 97 5.09 -5.64 -0.30
N SER A 98 5.90 -6.45 -0.98
CA SER A 98 7.29 -6.09 -1.27
C SER A 98 7.36 -4.86 -2.18
N LEU A 99 6.53 -4.82 -3.23
CA LEU A 99 6.42 -3.64 -4.09
C LEU A 99 5.93 -2.42 -3.32
N CYS A 100 4.91 -2.57 -2.46
CA CYS A 100 4.41 -1.52 -1.59
C CYS A 100 5.52 -0.94 -0.68
N CYS A 101 6.37 -1.79 -0.10
CA CYS A 101 7.50 -1.34 0.72
C CYS A 101 8.56 -0.61 -0.11
N LEU A 102 8.87 -1.06 -1.32
CA LEU A 102 9.86 -0.38 -2.18
C LEU A 102 9.38 0.99 -2.67
N LEU A 103 8.08 1.13 -2.94
CA LEU A 103 7.51 2.36 -3.47
C LEU A 103 7.19 3.39 -2.38
N SER A 104 7.05 2.98 -1.13
CA SER A 104 6.54 3.84 -0.06
C SER A 104 7.63 4.52 0.77
N SER A 105 7.38 5.78 1.11
CA SER A 105 8.12 6.49 2.16
C SER A 105 7.61 6.10 3.55
N VAL A 106 6.32 5.78 3.65
CA VAL A 106 5.65 5.30 4.86
C VAL A 106 4.72 4.15 4.48
N ILE A 107 4.85 3.04 5.20
CA ILE A 107 3.92 1.91 5.07
C ILE A 107 3.03 1.77 6.31
N ILE A 108 1.74 1.61 6.08
CA ILE A 108 0.72 1.39 7.10
C ILE A 108 0.24 -0.05 6.96
N TYR A 109 0.47 -0.87 8.00
CA TYR A 109 -0.15 -2.19 8.09
C TYR A 109 -1.47 -2.08 8.86
N ASN A 110 -2.59 -2.38 8.22
CA ASN A 110 -3.92 -2.25 8.81
C ASN A 110 -4.63 -3.60 8.96
N SER A 111 -4.74 -4.06 10.21
CA SER A 111 -5.42 -5.30 10.60
C SER A 111 -6.67 -5.04 11.45
N ASN A 112 -7.67 -5.93 11.35
CA ASN A 112 -8.89 -5.90 12.17
C ASN A 112 -8.74 -6.67 13.49
N LYS A 113 -7.59 -7.31 13.71
CA LYS A 113 -7.26 -8.16 14.84
C LYS A 113 -5.86 -7.84 15.32
N VAL A 114 -5.53 -8.30 16.53
CA VAL A 114 -4.14 -8.33 17.01
C VAL A 114 -3.30 -9.07 15.97
N PRO A 115 -2.19 -8.48 15.48
CA PRO A 115 -1.33 -9.15 14.51
C PRO A 115 -0.83 -10.51 15.04
N GLU A 116 -0.96 -11.54 14.23
CA GLU A 116 -0.51 -12.90 14.54
C GLU A 116 0.87 -13.16 13.89
N SER A 117 1.50 -14.29 14.22
CA SER A 117 2.82 -14.64 13.66
C SER A 117 2.82 -14.68 12.13
N VAL A 118 1.73 -15.14 11.51
CA VAL A 118 1.57 -15.17 10.05
C VAL A 118 1.58 -13.78 9.41
N ASP A 119 1.08 -12.75 10.12
CA ASP A 119 1.13 -11.37 9.65
C ASP A 119 2.57 -10.86 9.65
N LEU A 120 3.34 -11.24 10.67
CA LEU A 120 4.76 -10.89 10.78
C LEU A 120 5.62 -11.64 9.76
N GLU A 121 5.33 -12.90 9.46
CA GLU A 121 6.03 -13.69 8.43
C GLU A 121 5.89 -13.05 7.04
N ARG A 122 4.69 -12.56 6.69
CA ARG A 122 4.47 -11.83 5.43
C ARG A 122 5.32 -10.56 5.36
N LEU A 123 5.44 -9.83 6.47
CA LEU A 123 6.31 -8.65 6.57
C LEU A 123 7.80 -9.02 6.60
N GLN A 124 8.15 -10.20 7.10
CA GLN A 124 9.53 -10.68 7.13
C GLN A 124 10.06 -10.94 5.72
N PHE A 125 9.24 -11.52 4.82
CA PHE A 125 9.61 -11.63 3.41
C PHE A 125 9.97 -10.27 2.81
N VAL A 126 9.13 -9.26 3.08
CA VAL A 126 9.32 -7.90 2.60
C VAL A 126 10.63 -7.28 3.13
N ALA A 127 10.92 -7.47 4.42
CA ALA A 127 12.16 -6.99 5.03
C ALA A 127 13.40 -7.69 4.43
N ASN A 128 13.32 -9.01 4.21
CA ASN A 128 14.40 -9.78 3.60
C ASN A 128 14.62 -9.40 2.13
N PHE A 129 13.54 -9.21 1.37
CA PHE A 129 13.60 -8.79 -0.03
C PHE A 129 14.21 -7.39 -0.16
N SER A 130 13.77 -6.44 0.68
CA SER A 130 14.36 -5.10 0.75
C SER A 130 15.86 -5.17 1.07
N ARG A 131 16.26 -5.95 2.08
CA ARG A 131 17.69 -6.17 2.40
C ARG A 131 18.48 -6.80 1.25
N SER A 132 17.88 -7.71 0.48
CA SER A 132 18.54 -8.32 -0.68
C SER A 132 18.76 -7.32 -1.81
N LEU A 133 17.89 -6.32 -1.96
CA LEU A 133 18.02 -5.28 -2.98
C LEU A 133 19.01 -4.18 -2.59
N PHE A 134 19.12 -3.88 -1.30
CA PHE A 134 19.98 -2.81 -0.77
C PHE A 134 21.23 -3.31 -0.04
N SER A 135 21.53 -4.62 -0.10
CA SER A 135 22.79 -5.12 0.43
C SER A 135 23.94 -4.64 -0.44
N PRO A 136 25.03 -4.11 0.15
CA PRO A 136 26.17 -3.55 -0.57
C PRO A 136 27.00 -4.58 -1.37
N ASP A 137 26.63 -5.86 -1.33
CA ASP A 137 27.34 -6.97 -1.97
C ASP A 137 26.74 -7.40 -3.34
N ASN A 138 25.92 -6.54 -3.97
CA ASN A 138 25.46 -6.68 -5.37
C ASN A 138 26.01 -5.57 -6.27
#